data_AF-A0A061HE61-F1
#
_entry.id   AF-A0A061HE61-F1
#
_cell.length_a   1.000
_cell.length_b   1.000
_cell.length_c   1.000
_cell.angle_alpha   90.00
_cell.angle_beta   90.00
_cell.angle_gamma   90.00
#
_symmetry.space_group_name_H-M   'P 1'
#
loop_
_entity.id
_entity.type
_entity.pdbx_description
1 polymer ?
#
loop_
_entity_poly.entity_id
_entity_poly.type
_entity_poly.pdbx_seq_one_letter_code
_entity_poly.pdbx_strand_id
1 'polypeptide(L)'
;MAGPNLELFKFGMYLFFPLAVMVHYGDPEWYHRHVLPLRDQFWPAEESLYKPPRNATDVKASLEEFRQKRLAKREARLERERIEGLQIENDKVAAEERMKAAANRLV
;
A
#
# COMPACT_ATOMS: atom_id res chain seq x y z
N MET A 1 37.35 -45.63 21.47
CA MET A 1 37.46 -45.11 20.09
C MET A 1 36.75 -46.08 19.18
N ALA A 2 35.49 -45.81 18.81
CA ALA A 2 34.78 -46.66 17.85
C ALA A 2 35.53 -46.57 16.52
N GLY A 3 36.05 -47.71 16.04
CA GLY A 3 37.01 -47.79 14.94
C GLY A 3 36.45 -47.37 13.57
N PRO A 4 37.13 -47.73 12.47
CA PRO A 4 36.87 -47.24 11.11
C PRO A 4 35.40 -47.29 10.65
N ASN A 5 34.61 -48.24 11.17
CA ASN A 5 33.18 -48.36 10.86
C ASN A 5 32.35 -47.12 11.28
N LEU A 6 32.71 -46.46 12.39
CA LEU A 6 32.01 -45.25 12.82
C LEU A 6 32.33 -44.05 11.92
N GLU A 7 33.55 -43.99 11.41
CA GLU A 7 33.97 -42.94 10.47
C GLU A 7 33.23 -43.10 9.14
N LEU A 8 33.09 -44.33 8.64
CA LEU A 8 32.34 -44.63 7.42
C LEU A 8 30.85 -44.27 7.55
N PHE A 9 30.24 -44.53 8.70
CA PHE A 9 28.85 -44.16 8.97
C PHE A 9 28.67 -42.63 9.00
N LYS A 10 29.54 -41.89 9.71
CA LYS A 10 29.49 -40.43 9.77
C LYS A 10 29.66 -39.82 8.37
N PHE A 11 30.60 -40.34 7.59
CA PHE A 11 30.83 -39.90 6.22
C PHE A 11 29.60 -40.14 5.34
N GLY A 12 29.02 -41.33 5.41
CA GLY A 12 27.77 -41.63 4.72
C GLY A 12 26.65 -40.67 5.12
N MET A 13 26.43 -40.46 6.42
CA MET A 13 25.41 -39.54 6.92
C MET A 13 25.64 -38.10 6.42
N TYR A 14 26.87 -37.60 6.47
CA TYR A 14 27.19 -36.25 6.01
C TYR A 14 27.03 -36.06 4.50
N LEU A 15 27.13 -37.11 3.70
CA LEU A 15 26.83 -37.06 2.27
C LEU A 15 25.34 -37.21 2.00
N PHE A 16 24.71 -38.25 2.56
CA PHE A 16 23.32 -38.58 2.28
C PHE A 16 22.34 -37.57 2.86
N PHE A 17 22.63 -36.99 4.03
CA PHE A 17 21.73 -36.02 4.65
C PHE A 17 21.49 -34.78 3.77
N PRO A 18 22.51 -34.02 3.34
CA PRO A 18 22.28 -32.88 2.46
C PRO A 18 21.75 -33.29 1.08
N LEU A 19 22.18 -34.44 0.54
CA LEU A 19 21.62 -34.94 -0.74
C LEU A 19 20.12 -35.22 -0.63
N ALA A 20 19.69 -35.91 0.43
CA ALA A 20 18.29 -36.25 0.63
C ALA A 20 17.43 -35.00 0.83
N VAL A 21 17.93 -34.04 1.61
CA VAL A 21 17.30 -32.71 1.78
C VAL A 21 17.19 -32.01 0.42
N MET A 22 18.24 -32.02 -0.40
CA MET A 22 18.21 -31.40 -1.72
C MET A 22 17.22 -32.09 -2.67
N VAL A 23 17.14 -33.42 -2.67
CA VAL A 23 16.18 -34.15 -3.51
C VAL A 23 14.74 -33.90 -3.07
N HIS A 24 14.50 -33.78 -1.77
CA HIS A 24 13.15 -33.56 -1.24
C HIS A 24 12.68 -32.11 -1.41
N TYR A 25 13.49 -31.13 -1.02
CA TYR A 25 13.12 -29.71 -1.03
C TYR A 25 13.53 -28.98 -2.30
N GLY A 26 14.43 -29.54 -3.08
CA GLY A 26 14.87 -28.99 -4.37
C GLY A 26 13.96 -29.33 -5.54
N ASP A 27 12.90 -30.13 -5.31
CA ASP A 27 11.85 -30.34 -6.29
C ASP A 27 11.19 -28.98 -6.64
N PRO A 28 11.21 -28.56 -7.91
CA PRO A 28 10.52 -27.36 -8.35
C PRO A 28 9.05 -27.33 -7.92
N GLU A 29 8.35 -28.47 -7.94
CA GLU A 29 6.95 -28.55 -7.53
C GLU A 29 6.78 -28.26 -6.04
N TRP A 30 7.69 -28.77 -5.19
CA TRP A 30 7.64 -28.50 -3.76
C TRP A 30 7.77 -27.00 -3.48
N TYR A 31 8.72 -26.33 -4.14
CA TYR A 31 8.93 -24.88 -4.03
C TYR A 31 7.69 -24.09 -4.47
N HIS A 32 7.08 -24.44 -5.61
CA HIS A 32 5.90 -23.75 -6.13
C HIS A 32 4.68 -23.89 -5.23
N ARG A 33 4.53 -25.02 -4.52
CA ARG A 33 3.38 -25.28 -3.64
C ARG A 33 3.54 -24.70 -2.24
N HIS A 34 4.76 -24.67 -1.71
CA HIS A 34 4.99 -24.32 -0.31
C HIS A 34 5.66 -22.97 -0.10
N VAL A 35 6.51 -22.52 -1.03
CA VAL A 35 7.29 -21.28 -0.86
C VAL A 35 6.67 -20.11 -1.63
N LEU A 36 6.28 -20.32 -2.89
CA LEU A 36 5.69 -19.23 -3.70
C LEU A 36 4.40 -18.64 -3.09
N PRO A 37 3.43 -19.42 -2.57
CA PRO A 37 2.20 -18.85 -2.03
C PRO A 37 2.43 -18.01 -0.77
N LEU A 38 3.50 -18.30 -0.01
CA LEU A 38 3.88 -17.47 1.13
C LEU A 38 4.30 -16.06 0.70
N ARG A 39 4.91 -15.91 -0.50
CA ARG A 39 5.30 -14.60 -1.03
C ARG A 39 4.12 -13.65 -1.10
N ASP A 40 2.97 -14.13 -1.55
CA ASP A 40 1.78 -13.30 -1.76
C ASP A 40 1.07 -12.94 -0.43
N GLN A 41 1.37 -13.65 0.65
CA GLN A 41 0.91 -13.29 2.00
C GLN A 41 1.73 -12.14 2.60
N PHE A 42 3.03 -12.09 2.32
CA PHE A 42 3.93 -11.08 2.89
C PHE A 42 4.13 -9.87 1.99
N TRP A 43 4.00 -10.04 0.67
CA TRP A 43 4.25 -8.98 -0.30
C TRP A 43 2.95 -8.55 -0.98
N PRO A 44 2.72 -7.24 -1.14
CA PRO A 44 1.58 -6.77 -1.91
C PRO A 44 1.65 -7.31 -3.35
N ALA A 45 0.49 -7.68 -3.88
CA ALA A 45 0.37 -8.22 -5.24
C ALA A 45 1.04 -7.27 -6.24
N GLU A 46 1.83 -7.81 -7.17
CA GLU A 46 2.62 -7.02 -8.14
C GLU A 46 1.76 -6.06 -8.96
N GLU A 47 0.48 -6.39 -9.16
CA GLU A 47 -0.51 -5.55 -9.83
C GLU A 47 -0.85 -4.27 -9.05
N SER A 48 -0.79 -4.31 -7.72
CA SER A 48 -1.06 -3.15 -6.86
C SER A 48 0.11 -2.17 -6.80
N LEU A 49 1.31 -2.60 -7.22
CA LEU A 49 2.50 -1.76 -7.15
C LEU A 49 2.45 -0.69 -8.25
N TYR A 50 2.80 0.54 -7.84
CA TYR A 50 3.05 1.62 -8.79
C TYR A 50 4.24 1.24 -9.69
N LYS A 51 4.01 1.21 -11.01
CA LYS A 51 5.04 0.93 -12.01
C LYS A 51 5.64 2.25 -12.49
N PRO A 52 6.89 2.57 -12.15
CA PRO A 52 7.51 3.80 -12.59
C PRO A 52 7.61 3.84 -14.12
N PRO A 53 7.39 5.01 -14.75
CA PRO A 53 7.54 5.15 -16.19
C PRO A 53 8.97 4.82 -16.63
N ARG A 54 9.11 3.98 -17.65
CA ARG A 54 10.42 3.49 -18.14
C ARG A 54 10.91 4.23 -19.38
N ASN A 55 10.01 4.87 -20.12
CA ASN A 55 10.34 5.60 -21.35
C ASN A 55 10.03 7.10 -21.21
N ALA A 56 10.68 7.93 -22.04
CA ALA A 56 10.49 9.37 -22.01
C ALA A 56 9.04 9.81 -22.34
N THR A 57 8.34 9.04 -23.18
CA THR A 57 6.91 9.24 -23.47
C THR A 57 6.05 9.04 -22.23
N ASP A 58 6.31 7.95 -21.50
CA ASP A 58 5.56 7.56 -20.31
C ASP A 58 5.79 8.58 -19.18
N VAL A 59 7.02 9.08 -19.06
CA VAL A 59 7.37 10.13 -18.10
C VAL A 59 6.56 11.40 -18.34
N LYS A 60 6.42 11.82 -19.61
CA LYS A 60 5.62 13.00 -19.95
C LYS A 60 4.14 12.80 -19.63
N ALA A 61 3.58 11.65 -19.98
CA ALA A 61 2.19 11.32 -19.68
C ALA A 61 1.92 11.30 -18.17
N SER A 62 2.78 10.65 -17.37
CA SER A 62 2.65 10.65 -15.91
C SER A 62 2.80 12.05 -15.31
N LEU A 63 3.68 12.90 -15.85
CA LEU A 63 3.84 14.29 -15.40
C LEU A 63 2.58 15.13 -15.65
N GLU A 64 1.94 14.95 -16.80
CA GLU A 64 0.67 15.60 -17.12
C GLU A 64 -0.44 15.13 -16.18
N GLU A 65 -0.55 13.83 -15.94
CA GLU A 65 -1.50 13.25 -14.98
C GLU A 65 -1.29 13.83 -13.57
N PHE A 66 -0.04 13.90 -13.09
CA PHE A 66 0.26 14.50 -11.79
C PHE A 66 -0.03 16.00 -11.74
N ARG A 67 0.16 16.73 -12.85
CA ARG A 67 -0.26 18.14 -12.95
C ARG A 67 -1.77 18.27 -12.77
N GLN A 68 -2.55 17.47 -13.49
CA GLN A 68 -4.02 17.49 -13.41
C GLN A 68 -4.50 17.13 -12.00
N LYS A 69 -3.95 16.07 -11.39
CA LYS A 69 -4.28 15.69 -10.01
C LYS A 69 -4.01 16.83 -9.01
N ARG A 70 -2.91 17.57 -9.17
CA ARG A 70 -2.62 18.73 -8.31
C ARG A 70 -3.60 19.87 -8.49
N LEU A 71 -3.99 20.18 -9.73
CA LEU A 71 -4.97 21.23 -10.02
C LEU A 71 -6.34 20.86 -9.45
N ALA A 72 -6.83 19.65 -9.71
CA ALA A 72 -8.10 19.15 -9.18
C ALA A 72 -8.13 19.19 -7.64
N LYS A 73 -7.04 18.76 -6.97
CA LYS A 73 -6.95 18.83 -5.51
C LYS A 73 -6.97 20.27 -4.98
N ARG A 74 -6.36 21.21 -5.71
CA ARG A 74 -6.38 22.63 -5.36
C ARG A 74 -7.78 23.23 -5.52
N GLU A 75 -8.46 22.92 -6.62
CA GLU A 75 -9.83 23.37 -6.88
C GLU A 75 -10.79 22.84 -5.82
N ALA A 76 -10.75 21.54 -5.52
CA ALA A 76 -11.56 20.94 -4.47
C ALA A 76 -11.30 21.58 -3.08
N ARG A 77 -10.07 22.03 -2.80
CA ARG A 77 -9.76 22.75 -1.55
C ARG A 77 -10.41 24.13 -1.53
N LEU A 78 -10.29 24.88 -2.62
CA LEU A 78 -10.88 26.21 -2.74
C LEU A 78 -12.41 26.18 -2.71
N GLU A 79 -13.03 25.16 -3.29
CA GLU A 79 -14.48 24.96 -3.21
C GLU A 79 -14.94 24.70 -1.78
N ARG A 80 -14.22 23.84 -1.04
CA ARG A 80 -14.50 23.61 0.39
C ARG A 80 -14.38 24.89 1.20
N GLU A 81 -13.29 25.64 1.02
CA GLU A 81 -13.08 26.93 1.69
C GLU A 81 -14.20 27.94 1.35
N ARG A 82 -14.70 27.97 0.10
CA ARG A 82 -15.85 28.82 -0.29
C ARG A 82 -17.15 28.38 0.36
N ILE A 83 -17.45 27.08 0.36
CA ILE A 83 -18.69 26.54 0.96
C ILE A 83 -18.69 26.81 2.46
N GLU A 84 -17.57 26.55 3.15
CA GLU A 84 -17.41 26.84 4.57
C GLU A 84 -17.56 28.34 4.86
N GLY A 85 -16.96 29.22 4.03
CA GLY A 85 -17.12 30.66 4.16
C GLY A 85 -18.56 31.15 4.00
N LEU A 86 -19.29 30.63 3.01
CA LEU A 86 -20.70 30.95 2.79
C LEU A 86 -21.61 30.44 3.91
N GLN A 87 -21.31 29.25 4.47
CA GLN A 87 -22.04 28.73 5.63
C GLN A 87 -21.84 29.63 6.85
N ILE A 88 -20.61 30.05 7.12
CA ILE A 88 -20.30 30.97 8.23
C ILE A 88 -21.02 32.31 8.06
N GLU A 89 -21.10 32.85 6.85
CA GLU A 89 -21.80 34.10 6.57
C GLU A 89 -23.32 33.97 6.78
N ASN A 90 -23.94 32.91 6.24
CA ASN A 90 -25.36 32.63 6.43
C ASN A 90 -25.71 32.43 7.91
N ASP A 91 -24.87 31.73 8.68
CA ASP A 91 -25.08 31.52 10.11
C ASP A 91 -25.03 32.83 10.91
N LYS A 92 -24.15 33.77 10.53
CA LYS A 92 -24.09 35.12 11.12
C LYS A 92 -25.35 35.92 10.83
N VAL A 93 -25.80 35.94 9.57
CA VAL A 93 -27.03 36.64 9.16
C VAL A 93 -28.24 36.09 9.92
N ALA A 94 -28.36 34.76 10.02
CA ALA A 94 -29.44 34.11 10.77
C ALA A 94 -29.40 34.44 12.27
N ALA A 95 -28.21 34.56 12.87
CA ALA A 95 -28.07 35.00 14.26
C ALA A 95 -28.50 36.45 14.47
N GLU A 96 -28.13 37.36 13.57
CA GLU A 96 -28.56 38.76 13.61
C GLU A 96 -30.07 38.91 13.47
N GLU A 97 -30.70 38.19 12.54
CA GLU A 97 -32.15 38.19 12.36
C GLU A 97 -32.88 37.65 13.60
N ARG A 98 -32.36 36.58 14.21
CA ARG A 98 -32.90 36.05 15.48
C ARG A 98 -32.80 37.07 16.62
N MET A 99 -31.69 37.81 16.71
CA MET A 99 -31.53 38.85 17.72
C MET A 99 -32.50 40.02 17.48
N LYS A 100 -32.68 40.46 16.24
CA LYS A 100 -33.64 41.52 15.89
C LYS A 100 -35.09 41.09 16.16
N ALA A 101 -35.44 39.85 15.84
CA ALA A 101 -36.76 39.28 16.11
C ALA A 101 -37.04 39.13 17.62
N ALA A 102 -36.02 38.79 18.42
CA ALA A 102 -36.13 38.74 19.88
C ALA A 102 -36.30 40.14 20.49
N ALA A 103 -35.56 41.15 20.01
CA ALA A 103 -35.68 42.53 20.46
C ALA A 103 -37.07 43.12 20.14
N ASN A 104 -37.62 42.83 18.96
CA ASN A 104 -38.94 43.30 18.55
C ASN A 104 -40.11 42.62 19.27
N ARG A 105 -39.86 41.53 20.00
CA ARG A 105 -40.87 40.84 20.85
C ARG A 105 -40.91 41.36 22.29
N LEU A 106 -39.93 42.18 22.69
CA LEU A 106 -39.77 42.71 24.05
C LEU A 106 -40.24 44.18 24.19
N VAL A 107 -40.73 44.78 23.10
CA VAL A 107 -41.37 46.11 23.05
C VAL A 107 -42.86 45.93 22.79
#